data_AF-A0A958IWL5-F1
#
_entry.id   AF-A0A958IWL5-F1
#
_cell.length_a   1.000
_cell.length_b   1.000
_cell.length_c   1.000
_cell.angle_alpha   90.00
_cell.angle_beta   90.00
_cell.angle_gamma   90.00
#
_symmetry.space_group_name_H-M   'P 1'
#
loop_
_entity.id
_entity.type
_entity.pdbx_description
1 polymer ?
#
loop_
_entity_poly.entity_id
_entity_poly.type
_entity_poly.pdbx_seq_one_letter_code
_entity_poly.pdbx_strand_id
1 'polypeptide(L)'
;SLSGGMRDFIWTLNPDKDSLQEVLVRLKDFGDDLFDKTGIDFRVSGITPEMEYIRLSTDWRRHLTLMFKEAMTNALKHAGCNNVTLEVAIPGNRLKITLSDDGKGLPADKLNPNGRDEGYEQNVLSKASVGNG
;
A
#
# COMPACT_ATOMS: atom_id res chain seq x y z
N SER A 1 29.25 -5.57 -16.99
CA SER A 1 29.11 -4.23 -16.41
C SER A 1 28.32 -4.31 -15.12
N LEU A 2 28.96 -3.90 -14.03
CA LEU A 2 28.32 -3.45 -12.79
C LEU A 2 27.39 -2.27 -13.10
N SER A 3 26.27 -2.11 -12.37
CA SER A 3 25.79 -0.84 -11.78
C SER A 3 24.28 -0.85 -11.50
N GLY A 4 23.91 -0.81 -10.21
CA GLY A 4 22.58 -0.48 -9.72
C GLY A 4 21.95 -1.62 -8.92
N GLY A 5 22.59 -2.13 -7.86
CA GLY A 5 22.50 -1.50 -6.53
C GLY A 5 21.06 -1.70 -6.03
N MET A 6 20.78 -2.56 -5.06
CA MET A 6 21.07 -2.26 -3.64
C MET A 6 20.77 -0.80 -3.25
N ARG A 7 19.84 -0.16 -3.95
CA ARG A 7 19.38 1.19 -3.70
C ARG A 7 18.01 1.07 -3.06
N ASP A 8 17.79 1.39 -1.81
CA ASP A 8 18.65 1.83 -0.73
C ASP A 8 17.66 1.79 0.44
N PHE A 9 18.06 1.31 1.62
CA PHE A 9 17.24 1.35 2.84
C PHE A 9 15.90 0.58 2.79
N ILE A 10 15.97 -0.76 2.79
CA ILE A 10 15.00 -1.48 3.63
C ILE A 10 15.38 -1.09 5.06
N TRP A 11 14.78 -0.01 5.55
CA TRP A 11 14.96 0.50 6.90
C TRP A 11 14.92 -0.66 7.90
N THR A 12 15.77 -0.57 8.91
CA THR A 12 15.89 -1.51 10.04
C THR A 12 14.53 -1.80 10.66
N LEU A 13 13.82 -2.76 10.08
CA LEU A 13 12.61 -3.34 10.63
C LEU A 13 13.06 -4.01 11.91
N ASN A 14 12.84 -3.35 13.04
CA ASN A 14 13.01 -4.02 14.31
C ASN A 14 11.85 -5.02 14.40
N PRO A 15 12.12 -6.34 14.35
CA PRO A 15 11.07 -7.35 14.29
C PRO A 15 10.07 -7.23 15.45
N ASP A 16 10.51 -6.67 16.57
CA ASP A 16 9.77 -6.64 17.83
C ASP A 16 9.08 -5.29 18.13
N LYS A 17 9.20 -4.27 17.27
CA LYS A 17 8.77 -2.90 17.63
C LYS A 17 7.84 -2.18 16.67
N ASP A 18 7.73 -2.58 15.41
CA ASP A 18 6.97 -1.78 14.45
C ASP A 18 5.46 -2.12 14.47
N SER A 19 4.63 -1.09 14.63
CA SER A 19 3.18 -1.17 14.65
C SER A 19 2.56 -1.05 13.25
N LEU A 20 1.28 -1.40 13.10
CA LEU A 20 0.51 -1.10 11.90
C LEU A 20 0.57 0.40 11.58
N GLN A 21 0.40 1.25 12.59
CA GLN A 21 0.46 2.71 12.42
C GLN A 21 1.78 3.15 11.78
N GLU A 22 2.90 2.61 12.23
CA GLU A 22 4.22 2.98 11.69
C GLU A 22 4.38 2.57 10.21
N VAL A 23 3.85 1.40 9.82
CA VAL A 23 3.82 1.00 8.40
C VAL A 23 2.98 1.97 7.58
N LEU A 24 1.81 2.37 8.08
CA LEU A 24 0.90 3.28 7.39
C LEU A 24 1.49 4.68 7.25
N VAL A 25 2.19 5.18 8.28
CA VAL A 25 2.92 6.45 8.22
C VAL A 25 4.03 6.38 7.17
N ARG A 26 4.83 5.31 7.14
CA ARG A 26 5.87 5.13 6.11
C ARG A 26 5.30 5.04 4.70
N LEU A 27 4.11 4.45 4.52
CA LEU A 27 3.41 4.43 3.23
C LEU A 27 2.88 5.81 2.84
N LYS A 28 2.36 6.57 3.79
CA LYS A 28 1.97 7.96 3.59
C LYS A 28 3.17 8.78 3.15
N ASP A 29 4.27 8.75 3.89
CA ASP A 29 5.48 9.54 3.58
C ASP A 29 6.03 9.20 2.19
N PHE A 30 6.05 7.91 1.84
CA PHE A 30 6.43 7.49 0.49
C PHE A 30 5.47 8.04 -0.58
N GLY A 31 4.16 8.01 -0.34
CA GLY A 31 3.18 8.54 -1.28
C GLY A 31 3.30 10.05 -1.45
N ASP A 32 3.44 10.79 -0.35
CA ASP A 32 3.68 12.24 -0.36
C ASP A 32 4.92 12.57 -1.22
N ASP A 33 6.05 11.91 -0.96
CA ASP A 33 7.29 12.08 -1.73
C ASP A 33 7.14 11.72 -3.22
N LEU A 34 6.41 10.64 -3.51
CA LEU A 34 6.22 10.15 -4.88
C LEU A 34 5.36 11.11 -5.71
N PHE A 35 4.35 11.74 -5.11
CA PHE A 35 3.36 12.55 -5.81
C PHE A 35 3.61 14.08 -5.74
N ASP A 36 4.44 14.57 -4.80
CA ASP A 36 4.73 16.00 -4.51
C ASP A 36 4.85 16.91 -5.76
N LYS A 37 5.46 16.41 -6.84
CA LYS A 37 5.77 17.21 -8.05
C LYS A 37 5.03 16.76 -9.31
N THR A 38 4.01 15.93 -9.16
CA THR A 38 3.36 15.22 -10.28
C THR A 38 2.01 15.81 -10.68
N GLY A 39 1.51 16.79 -9.92
CA GLY A 39 0.18 17.37 -10.10
C GLY A 39 -0.98 16.47 -9.60
N ILE A 40 -0.66 15.26 -9.16
CA ILE A 40 -1.60 14.31 -8.57
C ILE A 40 -1.81 14.67 -7.10
N ASP A 41 -3.06 14.80 -6.69
CA ASP A 41 -3.44 15.00 -5.28
C ASP A 41 -3.47 13.63 -4.56
N PHE A 42 -2.52 13.44 -3.65
CA PHE A 42 -2.44 12.24 -2.82
C PHE A 42 -3.04 12.51 -1.44
N ARG A 43 -3.99 11.67 -1.03
CA ARG A 43 -4.67 11.78 0.26
C ARG A 43 -4.61 10.49 1.05
N VAL A 44 -4.51 10.63 2.37
CA VAL A 44 -4.54 9.50 3.30
C VAL A 44 -5.62 9.72 4.35
N SER A 45 -6.39 8.68 4.65
CA SER A 45 -7.47 8.73 5.64
C SER A 45 -7.52 7.46 6.50
N GLY A 46 -8.11 7.60 7.70
CA GLY A 46 -8.42 6.45 8.57
C GLY A 46 -7.26 5.91 9.40
N ILE A 47 -6.07 6.54 9.38
CA ILE A 47 -5.00 6.23 10.33
C ILE A 47 -5.41 6.77 11.72
N THR A 48 -5.46 5.90 12.72
CA THR A 48 -5.80 6.28 14.10
C THR A 48 -4.71 5.88 15.10
N PRO A 49 -4.60 6.54 16.27
CA PRO A 49 -3.60 6.20 17.29
C PRO A 49 -3.70 4.77 17.81
N GLU A 50 -4.89 4.17 17.84
CA GLU A 50 -5.10 2.81 18.35
C GLU A 50 -4.38 1.75 17.49
N MET A 51 -4.06 2.08 16.23
CA MET A 51 -3.29 1.21 15.35
C MET A 51 -1.83 1.04 15.81
N GLU A 52 -1.35 1.87 16.74
CA GLU A 52 -0.04 1.71 17.39
C GLU A 52 0.04 0.39 18.15
N TYR A 53 -1.09 -0.14 18.65
CA TYR A 53 -1.12 -1.37 19.43
C TYR A 53 -1.25 -2.64 18.56
N ILE A 54 -1.46 -2.49 17.25
CA ILE A 54 -1.58 -3.62 16.33
C ILE A 54 -0.18 -4.02 15.86
N ARG A 55 0.26 -5.23 16.21
CA ARG A 55 1.55 -5.78 15.79
C ARG A 55 1.41 -6.55 14.49
N LEU A 56 2.35 -6.31 13.57
CA LEU A 56 2.45 -7.03 12.30
C LEU A 56 3.72 -7.88 12.30
N SER A 57 3.63 -9.11 11.78
CA SER A 57 4.81 -9.91 11.53
C SER A 57 5.72 -9.21 10.51
N THR A 58 7.01 -9.56 10.50
CA THR A 58 7.98 -9.02 9.53
C THR A 58 7.54 -9.22 8.09
N ASP A 59 7.00 -10.41 7.77
CA ASP A 59 6.52 -10.74 6.43
C ASP A 59 5.34 -9.86 6.02
N TRP A 60 4.37 -9.65 6.92
CA TRP A 60 3.24 -8.76 6.65
C TRP A 60 3.69 -7.33 6.38
N ARG A 61 4.61 -6.79 7.19
CA ARG A 61 5.17 -5.44 6.99
C ARG A 61 5.84 -5.30 5.63
N ARG A 62 6.68 -6.28 5.27
CA ARG A 62 7.38 -6.32 3.99
C ARG A 62 6.39 -6.39 2.83
N HIS A 63 5.44 -7.32 2.88
CA HIS A 63 4.46 -7.51 1.80
C HIS A 63 3.57 -6.27 1.62
N LEU A 64 3.03 -5.71 2.70
CA LEU A 64 2.23 -4.47 2.63
C LEU A 64 3.04 -3.33 2.02
N THR A 65 4.27 -3.11 2.51
CA THR A 65 5.12 -2.04 2.00
C THR A 65 5.38 -2.19 0.50
N LEU A 66 5.74 -3.38 0.04
CA LEU A 66 6.06 -3.62 -1.37
C LEU A 66 4.82 -3.51 -2.27
N MET A 67 3.69 -4.09 -1.87
CA MET A 67 2.45 -4.03 -2.64
C MET A 67 1.99 -2.58 -2.85
N PHE A 68 1.91 -1.79 -1.78
CA PHE A 68 1.42 -0.42 -1.90
C PHE A 68 2.39 0.52 -2.61
N LYS A 69 3.71 0.34 -2.44
CA LYS A 69 4.70 1.11 -3.22
C LYS A 69 4.57 0.85 -4.72
N GLU A 70 4.41 -0.40 -5.11
CA GLU A 70 4.22 -0.77 -6.51
C GLU A 70 2.89 -0.24 -7.05
N ALA A 71 1.80 -0.36 -6.29
CA ALA A 71 0.49 0.16 -6.68
C ALA A 71 0.51 1.69 -6.88
N MET A 72 1.09 2.46 -5.95
CA MET A 72 1.26 3.91 -6.09
C MET A 72 2.14 4.27 -7.30
N THR A 73 3.22 3.53 -7.52
CA THR A 73 4.11 3.71 -8.68
C THR A 73 3.37 3.44 -10.00
N ASN A 74 2.49 2.44 -10.02
CA ASN A 74 1.66 2.14 -11.17
C ASN A 74 0.60 3.22 -11.43
N ALA A 75 -0.02 3.76 -10.38
CA ALA A 75 -0.93 4.90 -10.50
C ALA A 75 -0.22 6.11 -11.15
N LEU A 76 0.95 6.48 -10.66
CA LEU A 76 1.77 7.57 -11.21
C LEU A 76 2.11 7.34 -12.69
N LYS A 77 2.64 6.16 -13.04
CA LYS A 77 3.18 5.91 -14.39
C LYS A 77 2.11 5.63 -15.43
N HIS A 78 0.98 5.08 -15.03
CA HIS A 78 0.07 4.40 -15.97
C HIS A 78 -1.38 4.84 -15.88
N ALA A 79 -1.89 5.26 -14.72
CA ALA A 79 -3.32 5.50 -14.55
C ALA A 79 -3.81 6.77 -15.28
N GLY A 80 -2.95 7.79 -15.41
CA GLY A 80 -3.39 9.11 -15.88
C GLY A 80 -4.45 9.72 -14.96
N CYS A 81 -4.32 9.47 -13.66
CA CYS A 81 -5.18 9.95 -12.60
C CYS A 81 -4.79 11.38 -12.17
N ASN A 82 -5.72 12.07 -11.52
CA ASN A 82 -5.46 13.33 -10.81
C ASN A 82 -5.53 13.17 -9.30
N ASN A 83 -6.18 12.11 -8.82
CA ASN A 83 -6.37 11.86 -7.40
C ASN A 83 -5.97 10.42 -7.06
N VAL A 84 -5.21 10.26 -5.98
CA VAL A 84 -4.88 8.96 -5.39
C VAL A 84 -5.20 9.00 -3.90
N THR A 85 -5.93 8.01 -3.38
CA THR A 85 -6.34 7.94 -1.98
C THR A 85 -5.91 6.63 -1.35
N LEU A 86 -5.21 6.69 -0.22
CA LEU A 86 -4.93 5.56 0.67
C LEU A 86 -5.86 5.62 1.89
N GLU A 87 -6.81 4.69 1.97
CA GLU A 87 -7.78 4.59 3.06
C GLU A 87 -7.50 3.36 3.92
N VAL A 88 -7.60 3.53 5.24
CA VAL A 88 -7.44 2.46 6.22
C VAL A 88 -8.71 2.34 7.06
N ALA A 89 -9.21 1.12 7.21
CA ALA A 89 -10.36 0.81 8.06
C ALA A 89 -10.18 -0.54 8.75
N ILE A 90 -10.80 -0.70 9.92
CA ILE A 90 -10.85 -1.98 10.64
C ILE A 90 -12.32 -2.35 10.91
N PRO A 91 -13.10 -2.72 9.87
CA PRO A 91 -14.47 -3.17 10.07
C PRO A 91 -14.51 -4.49 10.85
N GLY A 92 -15.14 -4.47 12.03
CA GLY A 92 -15.18 -5.61 12.94
C GLY A 92 -13.79 -5.91 13.52
N ASN A 93 -13.07 -6.84 12.91
CA ASN A 93 -11.70 -7.22 13.32
C ASN A 93 -10.84 -7.61 12.11
N ARG A 94 -11.06 -6.98 10.97
CA ARG A 94 -10.29 -7.20 9.74
C ARG A 94 -9.67 -5.90 9.31
N LEU A 95 -8.35 -5.87 9.19
CA LEU A 95 -7.65 -4.75 8.59
C LEU A 95 -8.00 -4.71 7.11
N LYS A 96 -8.47 -3.55 6.67
CA LYS A 96 -8.71 -3.19 5.28
C LYS A 96 -7.87 -1.96 4.94
N ILE A 97 -6.95 -2.11 3.99
CA ILE A 97 -6.22 -0.98 3.41
C ILE A 97 -6.59 -0.93 1.93
N THR A 98 -6.99 0.25 1.45
CA THR A 98 -7.45 0.47 0.06
C THR A 98 -6.66 1.59 -0.56
N LEU A 99 -6.09 1.37 -1.74
CA LEU A 99 -5.50 2.40 -2.57
C LEU A 99 -6.38 2.57 -3.81
N SER A 100 -6.89 3.77 -4.03
CA SER A 100 -7.77 4.07 -5.15
C SER A 100 -7.24 5.25 -5.95
N ASP A 101 -7.36 5.18 -7.27
CA ASP A 101 -7.07 6.27 -8.20
C ASP A 101 -8.30 6.56 -9.08
N ASP A 102 -8.40 7.78 -9.61
CA ASP A 102 -9.47 8.20 -10.53
C ASP A 102 -9.07 8.11 -12.02
N GLY A 103 -8.06 7.30 -12.33
CA GLY A 103 -7.52 7.15 -13.67
C GLY A 103 -8.31 6.20 -14.56
N LYS A 104 -7.72 5.82 -15.69
CA LYS A 104 -8.36 5.03 -16.76
C LYS A 104 -8.61 3.55 -16.42
N GLY A 105 -8.31 3.12 -15.19
CA GLY A 105 -8.38 1.72 -14.77
C GLY A 105 -7.31 0.82 -15.40
N LEU A 106 -7.36 -0.47 -15.08
CA LEU A 106 -6.43 -1.46 -15.62
C LEU A 106 -6.83 -1.87 -17.05
N PRO A 107 -5.86 -1.99 -17.98
CA PRO A 107 -6.16 -2.42 -19.33
C PRO A 107 -6.65 -3.88 -19.35
N ALA A 108 -7.59 -4.18 -20.25
CA ALA A 108 -8.36 -5.42 -20.28
C ALA A 108 -7.53 -6.70 -20.53
N ASP A 109 -6.29 -6.57 -20.99
CA ASP A 109 -5.31 -7.65 -21.15
C ASP A 109 -4.62 -8.04 -19.84
N LYS A 110 -4.62 -7.14 -18.85
CA LYS A 110 -4.20 -7.42 -17.46
C LYS A 110 -5.35 -7.93 -16.59
N LEU A 111 -6.56 -7.96 -17.14
CA LEU A 111 -7.73 -8.55 -16.52
C LEU A 111 -7.76 -10.05 -16.85
N ASN A 112 -7.50 -10.91 -15.86
CA ASN A 112 -7.47 -12.36 -16.07
C ASN A 112 -8.90 -12.87 -16.38
N PRO A 113 -9.19 -13.47 -17.56
CA PRO A 113 -10.56 -13.84 -17.95
C PRO A 113 -11.17 -15.02 -17.16
N ASN A 114 -10.35 -15.72 -16.36
CA ASN A 114 -10.70 -17.00 -15.73
C ASN A 114 -10.91 -16.93 -14.19
N GLY A 115 -11.33 -15.78 -13.65
CA GLY A 115 -12.12 -15.74 -12.41
C GLY A 115 -11.51 -16.39 -11.16
N ARG A 116 -10.21 -16.21 -10.93
CA ARG A 116 -9.60 -16.27 -9.59
C ARG A 116 -8.75 -15.03 -9.42
N ASP A 117 -9.44 -13.98 -9.01
CA ASP A 117 -8.93 -12.62 -8.95
C ASP A 117 -7.97 -12.44 -7.77
N GLU A 118 -6.71 -12.88 -7.95
CA GLU A 118 -5.60 -12.43 -7.12
C GLU A 118 -5.06 -11.06 -7.59
N GLY A 119 -5.45 -10.61 -8.80
CA GLY A 119 -4.99 -9.37 -9.42
C GLY A 119 -5.97 -8.19 -9.34
N TYR A 120 -7.28 -8.41 -9.16
CA TYR A 120 -8.25 -7.31 -9.04
C TYR A 120 -8.32 -6.71 -7.65
N GLU A 121 -7.84 -7.44 -6.64
CA GLU A 121 -7.58 -6.82 -5.34
C GLU A 121 -6.46 -5.75 -5.47
N GLN A 122 -5.69 -5.61 -6.55
CA GLN A 122 -4.58 -4.63 -6.59
C GLN A 122 -5.01 -3.15 -6.40
N ASN A 123 -6.28 -2.81 -6.65
CA ASN A 123 -6.89 -1.50 -6.32
C ASN A 123 -7.83 -1.56 -5.09
N VAL A 124 -7.91 -2.72 -4.41
CA VAL A 124 -8.56 -2.97 -3.11
C VAL A 124 -7.82 -4.13 -2.40
N LEU A 125 -6.54 -3.96 -2.03
CA LEU A 125 -5.71 -5.06 -1.48
C LEU A 125 -5.45 -4.83 0.00
N SER A 126 -6.28 -5.46 0.84
CA SER A 126 -5.82 -6.38 1.89
C SER A 126 -6.97 -6.63 2.85
N LYS A 127 -7.48 -7.87 2.90
CA LYS A 127 -8.16 -8.37 4.09
C LYS A 127 -7.13 -9.09 4.94
N ALA A 128 -6.36 -8.35 5.74
CA ALA A 128 -5.58 -8.99 6.79
C ALA A 128 -6.51 -9.24 7.98
N SER A 129 -6.83 -10.51 8.23
CA SER A 129 -7.55 -10.91 9.44
C SER A 129 -6.50 -11.22 10.50
N VAL A 130 -6.29 -10.32 11.46
CA VAL A 130 -5.51 -10.64 12.65
C VAL A 130 -6.45 -11.40 13.58
N GLY A 131 -6.42 -12.74 13.45
CA GLY A 131 -7.06 -13.61 14.42
C GLY A 131 -6.23 -13.60 15.70
N ASN A 132 -6.80 -13.11 16.79
CA ASN A 132 -6.24 -13.36 18.12
C ASN A 132 -6.44 -14.84 18.43
N GLY A 133 -5.34 -15.57 18.53
CA GLY A 133 -5.22 -16.75 19.39
C GLY A 133 -4.61 -16.32 20.72
#